data_AF-A0A7T7M9M0-F1
#
_entry.id   AF-A0A7T7M9M0-F1
#
_cell.length_a   1.000
_cell.length_b   1.000
_cell.length_c   1.000
_cell.angle_alpha   90.00
_cell.angle_beta   90.00
_cell.angle_gamma   90.00
#
_symmetry.space_group_name_H-M   'P 1'
#
loop_
_entity.id
_entity.type
_entity.pdbx_description
1 polymer ?
#
loop_
_entity_poly.entity_id
_entity_poly.type
_entity_poly.pdbx_seq_one_letter_code
_entity_poly.pdbx_strand_id
1 'polypeptide(L)'
;MLAGAIGAVLLAVGGFVAWGLWGPLPQGTPPLSPEMEALRPLAVGYTEAQPGRADDWTLILTHARADYVRVAFENPHGSLPDTRIEVGSSAQVLGCTVSVLESHPGRSGKKPGSQTSWALIAVQCPPSQSPNGTATP
;
A
#
# COMPACT_ATOMS: atom_id res chain seq x y z
N MET A 1 -12.45 -46.31 -23.75
CA MET A 1 -12.63 -45.26 -22.71
C MET A 1 -11.33 -44.47 -22.58
N LEU A 2 -11.04 -43.52 -23.49
CA LEU A 2 -9.81 -42.70 -23.40
C LEU A 2 -9.95 -41.29 -24.01
N ALA A 3 -11.11 -40.96 -24.59
CA ALA A 3 -11.36 -39.63 -25.16
C ALA A 3 -11.82 -38.58 -24.12
N GLY A 4 -12.30 -39.01 -22.93
CA GLY A 4 -12.81 -38.10 -21.90
C GLY A 4 -11.72 -37.49 -21.01
N ALA A 5 -10.56 -38.15 -20.88
CA ALA A 5 -9.51 -37.72 -19.95
C ALA A 5 -8.74 -36.49 -20.43
N ILE A 6 -8.51 -36.37 -21.75
CA ILE A 6 -7.73 -35.28 -22.34
C ILE A 6 -8.52 -33.96 -22.27
N GLY A 7 -9.83 -34.00 -22.49
CA GLY A 7 -10.69 -32.81 -22.38
C GLY A 7 -10.77 -32.25 -20.96
N ALA A 8 -10.81 -33.13 -19.94
CA ALA A 8 -10.85 -32.72 -18.54
C ALA A 8 -9.55 -32.03 -18.09
N VAL A 9 -8.39 -32.52 -18.55
CA VAL A 9 -7.09 -31.90 -18.23
C VAL A 9 -6.96 -30.52 -18.86
N LEU A 10 -7.39 -30.34 -20.11
CA LEU A 10 -7.36 -29.02 -20.77
C LEU A 10 -8.31 -28.01 -20.13
N LEU A 11 -9.48 -28.45 -19.66
CA LEU A 11 -10.42 -27.60 -18.91
C LEU A 11 -9.91 -27.27 -17.50
N ALA A 12 -9.25 -28.21 -16.83
CA ALA A 12 -8.65 -27.98 -15.52
C ALA A 12 -7.48 -27.00 -15.62
N VAL A 13 -6.56 -27.20 -16.59
CA VAL A 13 -5.43 -26.29 -16.83
C VAL A 13 -5.93 -24.92 -17.31
N GLY A 14 -6.87 -24.90 -18.27
CA GLY A 14 -7.47 -23.66 -18.76
C GLY A 14 -8.20 -22.88 -17.66
N GLY A 15 -8.95 -23.57 -16.80
CA GLY A 15 -9.60 -23.00 -15.63
C GLY A 15 -8.62 -22.48 -14.58
N PHE A 16 -7.53 -23.21 -14.32
CA PHE A 16 -6.49 -22.79 -13.37
C PHE A 16 -5.69 -21.59 -13.88
N VAL A 17 -5.40 -21.54 -15.18
CA VAL A 17 -4.75 -20.39 -15.82
C VAL A 17 -5.70 -19.19 -15.84
N ALA A 18 -6.97 -19.37 -16.20
CA ALA A 18 -7.97 -18.31 -16.16
C ALA A 18 -8.18 -17.78 -14.74
N TRP A 19 -8.20 -18.66 -13.74
CA TRP A 19 -8.33 -18.26 -12.34
C TRP A 19 -7.05 -17.62 -11.78
N GLY A 20 -5.85 -18.05 -12.20
CA GLY A 20 -4.61 -17.33 -11.88
C GLY A 20 -4.54 -15.95 -12.54
N LEU A 21 -5.05 -15.82 -13.76
CA LEU A 21 -5.08 -14.56 -14.51
C LEU A 21 -6.20 -13.60 -14.11
N TRP A 22 -7.33 -14.11 -13.58
CA TRP A 22 -8.52 -13.31 -13.20
C TRP A 22 -8.91 -13.37 -11.73
N GLY A 23 -8.42 -14.31 -10.93
CA GLY A 23 -8.69 -14.41 -9.49
C GLY A 23 -8.15 -13.20 -8.71
N PRO A 24 -8.65 -12.90 -7.51
CA PRO A 24 -8.14 -11.77 -6.73
C PRO A 24 -6.64 -11.96 -6.49
N LEU A 25 -5.84 -10.90 -6.70
CA LEU A 25 -4.45 -10.90 -6.27
C LEU A 25 -4.42 -11.16 -4.75
N PRO A 26 -3.44 -11.93 -4.24
CA PRO A 26 -3.26 -12.07 -2.81
C PRO A 26 -3.11 -10.67 -2.21
N GLN A 27 -4.10 -10.28 -1.41
CA GLN A 27 -4.10 -9.00 -0.72
C GLN A 27 -3.05 -9.06 0.38
N GLY A 28 -2.30 -7.97 0.54
CA GLY A 28 -1.47 -7.76 1.71
C GLY A 28 -2.35 -7.28 2.85
N THR A 29 -3.17 -8.15 3.39
CA THR A 29 -3.99 -7.90 4.58
C THR A 29 -3.63 -8.92 5.65
N PRO A 30 -2.38 -8.90 6.16
CA PRO A 30 -2.01 -9.74 7.30
C PRO A 30 -2.89 -9.39 8.50
N PRO A 31 -3.11 -10.35 9.44
CA PRO A 31 -3.79 -10.04 10.68
C PRO A 31 -3.04 -8.92 11.41
N LEU A 32 -3.64 -7.75 11.48
CA LEU A 32 -3.06 -6.57 12.11
C LEU A 32 -3.11 -6.70 13.63
N SER A 33 -2.08 -6.20 14.31
CA SER A 33 -2.12 -6.02 15.76
C SER A 33 -3.21 -4.98 16.13
N PRO A 34 -3.82 -5.07 17.33
CA PRO A 34 -4.90 -4.16 17.74
C PRO A 34 -4.49 -2.68 17.73
N GLU A 35 -3.22 -2.39 17.94
CA GLU A 35 -2.62 -1.06 17.80
C GLU A 35 -2.67 -0.54 16.35
N MET A 36 -2.44 -1.39 15.35
CA MET A 36 -2.52 -1.01 13.93
C MET A 36 -3.96 -0.86 13.46
N GLU A 37 -4.86 -1.71 13.95
CA GLU A 37 -6.28 -1.62 13.63
C GLU A 37 -6.89 -0.32 14.20
N ALA A 38 -6.40 0.16 15.35
CA ALA A 38 -6.76 1.47 15.89
C ALA A 38 -6.31 2.65 15.00
N LEU A 39 -5.34 2.46 14.11
CA LEU A 39 -4.89 3.46 13.14
C LEU A 39 -5.74 3.49 11.87
N ARG A 40 -6.60 2.48 11.63
CA ARG A 40 -7.48 2.42 10.46
C ARG A 40 -8.33 3.69 10.25
N PRO A 41 -8.97 4.30 11.26
CA PRO A 41 -9.72 5.55 11.07
C PRO A 41 -8.84 6.75 10.71
N LEU A 42 -7.53 6.67 10.96
CA LEU A 42 -6.55 7.69 10.60
C LEU A 42 -5.83 7.38 9.28
N ALA A 43 -5.99 6.17 8.74
CA ALA A 43 -5.35 5.74 7.52
C ALA A 43 -6.06 6.33 6.30
N VAL A 44 -5.26 6.75 5.33
CA VAL A 44 -5.74 7.25 4.03
C VAL A 44 -5.34 6.25 2.95
N GLY A 45 -6.21 6.06 1.96
CA GLY A 45 -5.91 5.25 0.78
C GLY A 45 -5.01 6.02 -0.20
N TYR A 46 -3.80 5.52 -0.43
CA TYR A 46 -2.87 6.04 -1.42
C TYR A 46 -2.88 5.15 -2.64
N THR A 47 -3.06 5.76 -3.82
CA THR A 47 -2.95 5.07 -5.10
C THR A 47 -1.53 5.24 -5.65
N GLU A 48 -1.01 4.21 -6.29
CA GLU A 48 0.32 4.24 -6.91
C GLU A 48 0.45 5.36 -7.93
N ALA A 49 1.61 6.01 -7.94
CA ALA A 49 1.92 7.20 -8.72
C ALA A 49 1.03 8.43 -8.43
N GLN A 50 0.18 8.37 -7.41
CA GLN A 50 -0.62 9.51 -6.97
C GLN A 50 -0.03 10.10 -5.69
N PRO A 51 0.37 11.39 -5.69
CA PRO A 51 0.81 12.06 -4.48
C PRO A 51 -0.39 12.28 -3.56
N GLY A 52 -0.31 11.78 -2.33
CA GLY A 52 -1.17 12.26 -1.25
C GLY A 52 -0.44 13.38 -0.52
N ARG A 53 -1.12 14.51 -0.41
CA ARG A 53 -0.53 15.76 0.07
C ARG A 53 -1.21 16.16 1.38
N ALA A 54 -0.39 16.54 2.35
CA ALA A 54 -0.79 17.24 3.55
C ALA A 54 -0.13 18.63 3.56
N ASP A 55 -0.47 19.45 4.55
CA ASP A 55 0.04 20.82 4.63
C ASP A 55 1.58 20.88 4.71
N ASP A 56 2.18 19.93 5.44
CA ASP A 56 3.62 19.92 5.76
C ASP A 56 4.39 18.73 5.15
N TRP A 57 3.75 17.89 4.33
CA TRP A 57 4.43 16.76 3.69
C TRP A 57 3.67 16.23 2.46
N THR A 58 4.39 15.54 1.60
CA THR A 58 3.87 14.80 0.46
C THR A 58 4.36 13.37 0.51
N LEU A 59 3.44 12.42 0.39
CA LEU A 59 3.75 10.98 0.31
C LEU A 59 3.28 10.48 -1.05
N ILE A 60 4.19 9.84 -1.79
CA ILE A 60 3.90 9.22 -3.08
C ILE A 60 4.07 7.72 -2.89
N LEU A 61 2.99 6.97 -3.09
CA LEU A 61 3.09 5.51 -3.21
C LEU A 61 3.74 5.21 -4.57
N THR A 62 4.97 4.74 -4.57
CA THR A 62 5.69 4.43 -5.81
C THR A 62 5.50 3.00 -6.24
N HIS A 63 5.28 2.09 -5.29
CA HIS A 63 4.98 0.70 -5.60
C HIS A 63 4.27 -0.01 -4.43
N ALA A 64 3.22 -0.78 -4.71
CA ALA A 64 2.59 -1.66 -3.72
C ALA A 64 2.75 -3.15 -4.05
N ARG A 65 3.20 -3.93 -3.08
CA ARG A 65 3.22 -5.40 -3.09
C ARG A 65 2.46 -5.96 -1.90
N ALA A 66 2.11 -7.25 -1.95
CA ALA A 66 1.38 -7.94 -0.90
C ALA A 66 2.11 -7.99 0.46
N ASP A 67 3.44 -7.89 0.46
CA ASP A 67 4.30 -7.97 1.65
C ASP A 67 4.91 -6.63 2.06
N TYR A 68 5.12 -5.71 1.10
CA TYR A 68 5.66 -4.38 1.38
C TYR A 68 5.12 -3.33 0.41
N VAL A 69 5.23 -2.07 0.81
CA VAL A 69 5.01 -0.91 -0.06
C VAL A 69 6.28 -0.07 -0.13
N ARG A 70 6.49 0.63 -1.24
CA ARG A 70 7.50 1.68 -1.36
C ARG A 70 6.81 3.02 -1.43
N VAL A 71 7.29 3.93 -0.60
CA VAL A 71 6.80 5.30 -0.55
C VAL A 71 7.97 6.24 -0.71
N ALA A 72 7.81 7.25 -1.55
CA ALA A 72 8.67 8.42 -1.55
C ALA A 72 8.03 9.48 -0.64
N PHE A 73 8.81 10.06 0.25
CA PHE A 73 8.31 11.04 1.22
C PHE A 73 9.08 12.33 1.08
N GLU A 74 8.35 13.43 1.05
CA GLU A 74 8.90 14.77 0.89
C GLU A 74 8.30 15.68 1.96
N ASN A 75 9.14 16.45 2.64
CA ASN A 75 8.72 17.47 3.58
C ASN A 75 9.58 18.73 3.41
N PRO A 76 9.26 19.85 4.08
CA PRO A 76 10.06 21.09 4.03
C PRO A 76 11.52 20.94 4.46
N HIS A 77 11.85 19.88 5.21
CA HIS A 77 13.19 19.62 5.72
C HIS A 77 14.04 18.73 4.79
N GLY A 78 13.42 18.11 3.77
CA GLY A 78 14.11 17.27 2.81
C GLY A 78 13.20 16.28 2.08
N SER A 79 13.78 15.53 1.15
CA SER A 79 13.11 14.43 0.45
C SER A 79 13.86 13.13 0.72
N LEU A 80 13.13 12.10 1.10
CA LEU A 80 13.65 10.74 1.17
C LEU A 80 13.24 9.97 -0.09
N PRO A 81 14.20 9.30 -0.76
CA PRO A 81 13.90 8.42 -1.87
C PRO A 81 13.08 7.20 -1.39
N ASP A 82 12.66 6.37 -2.35
CA ASP A 82 11.85 5.16 -2.14
C ASP A 82 12.21 4.38 -0.86
N THR A 83 11.37 4.55 0.15
CA THR A 83 11.47 3.88 1.44
C THR A 83 10.55 2.67 1.43
N ARG A 84 11.11 1.49 1.72
CA ARG A 84 10.35 0.24 1.84
C ARG A 84 9.78 0.12 3.24
N ILE A 85 8.47 -0.10 3.34
CA ILE A 85 7.75 -0.35 4.59
C ILE A 85 6.97 -1.65 4.44
N GLU A 86 7.08 -2.54 5.41
CA GLU A 86 6.34 -3.81 5.42
C GLU A 86 4.87 -3.59 5.77
N VAL A 87 4.00 -4.40 5.17
CA VAL A 87 2.57 -4.31 5.44
C VAL A 87 2.28 -4.86 6.83
N GLY A 88 1.50 -4.12 7.61
CA GLY A 88 1.30 -4.38 9.03
C GLY A 88 2.45 -3.86 9.91
N SER A 89 3.35 -3.05 9.37
CA SER A 89 4.46 -2.44 10.10
C SER A 89 4.49 -0.91 9.96
N SER A 90 5.27 -0.27 10.82
CA SER A 90 5.48 1.17 10.82
C SER A 90 6.96 1.51 10.68
N ALA A 91 7.25 2.64 10.04
CA ALA A 91 8.60 3.14 9.84
C ALA A 91 8.64 4.65 10.13
N GLN A 92 9.75 5.11 10.72
CA GLN A 92 10.01 6.54 10.84
C GLN A 92 10.65 7.08 9.57
N VAL A 93 10.04 8.12 9.00
CA VAL A 93 10.43 8.76 7.74
C VAL A 93 10.41 10.26 7.96
N LEU A 94 11.60 10.90 7.90
CA LEU A 94 11.77 12.35 8.10
C LEU A 94 11.10 12.90 9.39
N GLY A 95 11.11 12.11 10.46
CA GLY A 95 10.52 12.46 11.75
C GLY A 95 9.03 12.11 11.89
N CYS A 96 8.36 11.68 10.82
CA CYS A 96 6.98 11.18 10.86
C CYS A 96 6.95 9.65 10.96
N THR A 97 5.98 9.11 11.70
CA THR A 97 5.71 7.67 11.74
C THR A 97 4.72 7.31 10.63
N VAL A 98 5.17 6.52 9.66
CA VAL A 98 4.35 6.03 8.54
C VAL A 98 4.02 4.57 8.81
N SER A 99 2.74 4.27 8.99
CA SER A 99 2.23 2.92 9.28
C SER A 99 1.44 2.39 8.09
N VAL A 100 1.75 1.19 7.64
CA VAL A 100 1.09 0.57 6.48
C VAL A 100 0.17 -0.52 6.99
N LEU A 101 -1.13 -0.35 6.79
CA LEU A 101 -2.13 -1.28 7.30
C LEU A 101 -2.47 -2.34 6.25
N GLU A 102 -2.71 -1.91 5.02
CA GLU A 102 -3.12 -2.82 3.96
C GLU A 102 -2.43 -2.45 2.66
N SER A 103 -2.15 -3.45 1.84
CA SER A 103 -1.69 -3.25 0.48
C SER A 103 -2.48 -4.07 -0.51
N HIS A 104 -2.80 -3.43 -1.62
CA HIS A 104 -3.53 -4.00 -2.73
C HIS A 104 -2.67 -3.85 -3.97
N PRO A 105 -1.82 -4.85 -4.27
CA PRO A 105 -1.03 -4.85 -5.49
C PRO A 105 -1.99 -4.75 -6.69
N GLY A 106 -1.63 -3.88 -7.63
CA GLY A 106 -2.39 -3.66 -8.85
C GLY A 106 -2.06 -4.76 -9.85
N ARG A 107 -3.03 -5.10 -10.70
CA ARG A 107 -2.73 -5.90 -11.88
C ARG A 107 -1.96 -5.02 -12.86
N SER A 108 -0.86 -5.53 -13.42
CA SER A 108 -0.20 -4.88 -14.55
C SER A 108 -1.18 -4.82 -15.73
N GLY A 109 -1.80 -3.66 -15.93
CA GLY A 109 -2.60 -3.41 -17.13
C GLY A 109 -1.71 -3.35 -18.37
N LYS A 110 -2.28 -3.56 -19.56
CA LYS A 110 -1.55 -3.49 -20.84
C LYS A 110 -1.01 -2.09 -21.20
N LYS A 111 -1.30 -1.07 -20.38
CA LYS A 111 -0.87 0.32 -20.60
C LYS A 111 0.08 0.76 -19.47
N PRO A 112 1.19 1.43 -19.79
CA PRO A 112 2.01 2.11 -18.78
C PRO A 112 1.14 3.06 -17.94
N GLY A 113 1.27 3.00 -16.61
CA GLY A 113 0.45 3.80 -15.68
C GLY A 113 -0.95 3.25 -15.38
N SER A 114 -1.34 2.09 -15.94
CA SER A 114 -2.60 1.42 -15.64
C SER A 114 -2.56 0.58 -14.34
N GLN A 115 -1.46 0.62 -13.58
CA GLN A 115 -1.39 -0.10 -12.32
C GLN A 115 -2.28 0.64 -11.31
N THR A 116 -3.41 0.02 -10.96
CA THR A 116 -4.33 0.51 -9.92
C THR A 116 -3.92 -0.03 -8.55
N SER A 117 -2.61 -0.09 -8.27
CA SER A 117 -2.17 -0.55 -6.96
C SER A 117 -2.42 0.55 -5.94
N TRP A 118 -2.81 0.16 -4.73
CA TRP A 118 -3.10 1.10 -3.66
C TRP A 118 -2.74 0.51 -2.30
N ALA A 119 -2.59 1.37 -1.30
CA ALA A 119 -2.27 0.98 0.06
C ALA A 119 -2.99 1.89 1.06
N LEU A 120 -3.37 1.32 2.20
CA LEU A 120 -3.87 2.07 3.35
C LEU A 120 -2.71 2.43 4.26
N ILE A 121 -2.44 3.73 4.37
CA ILE A 121 -1.28 4.26 5.09
C ILE A 121 -1.76 5.30 6.09
N ALA A 122 -1.38 5.13 7.36
CA ALA A 122 -1.56 6.13 8.40
C ALA A 122 -0.23 6.87 8.60
N VAL A 123 -0.24 8.19 8.43
CA VAL A 123 0.94 9.04 8.66
C VAL A 123 0.69 9.85 9.92
N GLN A 124 1.56 9.68 10.91
CA GLN A 124 1.57 10.43 12.14
C GLN A 124 2.88 11.20 12.24
N CYS A 125 2.85 12.45 11.80
CA CYS A 125 3.94 13.35 12.12
C CYS A 125 3.77 13.83 13.56
N PRO A 126 4.81 13.82 14.40
CA PRO A 126 4.78 14.61 15.62
C PRO A 126 4.43 16.04 15.22
N PRO A 127 3.70 16.80 16.04
CA PRO A 127 3.48 18.20 15.77
C PRO A 127 4.86 18.86 15.66
N SER A 128 5.30 19.10 14.43
CA SER A 128 6.34 20.07 14.12
C SER A 128 5.83 21.35 14.73
N GLN A 129 6.45 21.79 15.82
CA GLN A 129 6.20 23.04 16.53
C GLN A 129 5.29 23.96 15.71
N SER A 130 3.98 23.79 15.89
CA SER A 130 3.03 24.72 15.29
C SER A 130 3.40 26.08 15.90
N PRO A 131 3.52 27.16 15.12
CA PRO A 131 3.62 28.49 15.70
C PRO A 131 2.33 28.88 16.44
N ASN A 132 1.35 27.97 16.60
CA ASN A 132 0.40 28.04 17.71
C ASN A 132 0.97 27.34 18.95
N GLY A 133 1.89 28.05 19.61
CA GLY A 133 1.95 27.98 21.05
C GLY A 133 0.58 28.38 21.61
N THR A 134 -0.23 27.40 21.98
CA THR A 134 -1.13 27.55 23.11
C THR A 134 -0.67 26.57 24.18
N ALA A 135 0.56 26.79 24.63
CA ALA A 135 0.85 26.63 26.04
C ALA A 135 0.16 27.80 26.75
N THR A 136 -0.87 27.54 27.53
CA THR A 136 -1.35 28.50 28.53
C THR A 136 -1.94 27.70 29.70
N PRO A 137 -1.71 28.17 30.94
CA PRO A 137 -1.51 27.38 32.16
C PRO A 137 -2.79 26.89 32.84
#